data_AF-A0A858RIX4-F1
#
_entry.id   AF-A0A858RIX4-F1
#
_cell.length_a   1.000
_cell.length_b   1.000
_cell.length_c   1.000
_cell.angle_alpha   90.00
_cell.angle_beta   90.00
_cell.angle_gamma   90.00
#
_symmetry.space_group_name_H-M   'P 1'
#
loop_
_entity.id
_entity.type
_entity.pdbx_description
1 polymer ?
#
loop_
_entity_poly.entity_id
_entity_poly.type
_entity_poly.pdbx_seq_one_letter_code
_entity_poly.pdbx_strand_id
1 'polypeptide(L)'
;MDFPIAISGILAIAALTVWGLFLLLAWLIRRRLMAEFDRLGESSSEEMLDELENAYAVRQTIRIGTQTEYLPFVFESIRELAENGFDDKQMLSLLERIEYHRPHEVRQAVFPIEVAGKRSDLFLKWSRDASDRIELRVTAAPKIIRALRDQKKKIPKGVLVK
;
A
#
# COMPACT_ATOMS: atom_id res chain seq x y z
N MET A 1 17.08 -0.60 83.15
CA MET A 1 16.26 -1.45 82.26
C MET A 1 15.85 -0.54 81.13
N ASP A 2 16.62 -0.50 80.03
CA ASP A 2 16.42 0.51 78.98
C ASP A 2 16.63 -0.15 77.60
N PHE A 3 15.75 -1.09 77.27
CA PHE A 3 15.74 -1.80 75.98
C PHE A 3 14.64 -1.42 74.96
N PRO A 4 13.62 -0.56 75.22
CA PRO A 4 12.57 -0.35 74.21
C PRO A 4 12.93 0.70 73.13
N ILE A 5 13.89 1.59 73.35
CA ILE A 5 14.16 2.74 72.47
C ILE A 5 15.03 2.35 71.26
N ALA A 6 15.96 1.41 71.44
CA ALA A 6 16.84 0.95 70.36
C ALA A 6 16.07 0.18 69.27
N ILE A 7 15.07 -0.61 69.66
CA ILE A 7 14.27 -1.43 68.74
C ILE A 7 13.36 -0.55 67.87
N SER A 8 12.75 0.50 68.45
CA SER A 8 11.92 1.44 67.69
C SER A 8 12.74 2.24 66.65
N GLY A 9 13.97 2.62 66.97
CA GLY A 9 14.86 3.31 66.04
C GLY A 9 15.25 2.44 64.85
N ILE A 10 15.58 1.17 65.09
CA ILE A 10 15.93 0.21 64.02
C ILE A 10 14.71 -0.08 63.12
N LEU A 11 13.52 -0.22 63.70
CA LEU A 11 12.28 -0.40 62.94
C LEU A 11 11.93 0.81 62.07
N ALA A 12 12.14 2.04 62.58
CA ALA A 12 11.91 3.25 61.80
C ALA A 12 12.88 3.37 60.61
N ILE A 13 14.16 3.02 60.81
CA ILE A 13 15.16 3.02 59.72
C ILE A 13 14.84 1.94 58.69
N ALA A 14 14.44 0.74 59.12
CA ALA A 14 14.02 -0.34 58.23
C ALA A 14 12.76 0.02 57.41
N ALA A 15 11.80 0.72 58.02
CA ALA A 15 10.60 1.18 57.30
C ALA A 15 10.95 2.22 56.22
N LEU A 16 11.87 3.15 56.52
CA LEU A 16 12.32 4.16 55.56
C LEU A 16 13.10 3.56 54.39
N THR A 17 13.95 2.57 54.64
CA THR A 17 14.71 1.90 53.56
C THR A 17 13.80 1.07 52.66
N VAL A 18 12.85 0.34 53.24
CA VAL A 18 11.85 -0.42 52.47
C VAL A 18 10.95 0.51 51.64
N TRP A 19 10.53 1.63 52.21
CA TRP A 19 9.73 2.63 51.49
C TRP A 19 10.49 3.26 50.32
N GLY A 20 11.75 3.64 50.55
CA GLY A 20 12.63 4.16 49.50
C GLY A 20 12.84 3.14 48.37
N LEU A 21 13.06 1.87 48.72
CA LEU A 21 13.23 0.80 47.74
C LEU A 21 11.94 0.57 46.92
N PHE A 22 10.78 0.61 47.57
CA PHE A 22 9.48 0.45 46.92
C PHE A 22 9.21 1.57 45.91
N LEU A 23 9.47 2.83 46.29
CA LEU A 23 9.33 3.97 45.38
C LEU A 23 10.26 3.87 44.17
N LEU A 24 11.49 3.41 44.38
CA LEU A 24 12.47 3.24 43.31
C LEU A 24 12.06 2.13 42.34
N LEU A 25 11.54 1.01 42.86
CA LEU A 25 10.98 -0.07 42.05
C LEU A 25 9.74 0.39 41.27
N ALA A 26 8.81 1.10 41.92
CA ALA A 26 7.61 1.63 41.27
C ALA A 26 7.98 2.63 40.15
N TRP A 27 9.00 3.46 40.37
CA TRP A 27 9.51 4.38 39.36
C TRP A 27 10.14 3.65 38.17
N LEU A 28 10.95 2.61 38.41
CA LEU A 28 11.52 1.78 37.35
C LEU A 28 10.47 1.03 36.54
N ILE A 29 9.45 0.46 37.20
CA ILE A 29 8.33 -0.22 36.55
C ILE A 29 7.54 0.78 35.71
N ARG A 30 7.21 1.95 36.26
CA ARG A 30 6.50 3.00 35.51
C ARG A 30 7.30 3.47 34.30
N ARG A 31 8.61 3.61 34.42
CA ARG A 31 9.50 3.99 33.31
C ARG A 31 9.54 2.93 32.21
N ARG A 32 9.55 1.64 32.58
CA ARG A 32 9.46 0.54 31.60
C ARG A 32 8.08 0.48 30.94
N LEU A 33 7.01 0.63 31.71
CA LEU A 33 5.65 0.62 31.17
C LEU A 33 5.40 1.82 30.25
N MET A 34 5.88 3.03 30.56
CA MET A 34 5.79 4.16 29.61
C MET A 34 6.55 3.88 28.31
N ALA A 35 7.74 3.27 28.38
CA ALA A 35 8.48 2.89 27.19
C ALA A 35 7.78 1.77 26.36
N GLU A 36 7.03 0.87 27.00
CA GLU A 36 6.19 -0.13 26.32
C GLU A 36 4.88 0.47 25.80
N PHE A 37 4.28 1.46 26.48
CA PHE A 37 3.09 2.16 26.02
C PHE A 37 3.36 3.06 24.81
N ASP A 38 4.52 3.71 24.74
CA ASP A 38 4.96 4.38 23.51
C ASP A 38 5.10 3.37 22.36
N ARG A 39 5.63 2.17 22.65
CA ARG A 39 5.81 1.08 21.67
C ARG A 39 4.50 0.41 21.23
N LEU A 40 3.50 0.33 22.10
CA LEU A 40 2.16 -0.20 21.79
C LEU A 40 1.26 0.85 21.12
N GLY A 41 1.50 2.15 21.35
CA GLY A 41 0.85 3.25 20.65
C GLY A 41 1.34 3.42 19.21
N GLU A 42 2.61 3.14 18.95
CA GLU A 42 3.21 3.17 17.60
C GLU A 42 2.62 2.09 16.68
N SER A 43 2.33 0.89 17.22
CA SER A 43 1.74 -0.24 16.45
C SER A 43 0.35 0.04 15.89
N SER A 44 -0.42 1.00 16.42
CA SER A 44 -1.72 1.37 15.85
C SER A 44 -1.61 2.56 14.89
N SER A 45 -0.73 3.52 15.17
CA SER A 45 -0.59 4.69 14.31
C SER A 45 0.17 4.42 13.03
N GLU A 46 1.24 3.62 13.07
CA GLU A 46 2.03 3.30 11.87
C GLU A 46 1.27 2.32 10.97
N GLU A 47 0.58 1.32 11.53
CA GLU A 47 -0.32 0.44 10.76
C GLU A 47 -1.53 1.20 10.20
N MET A 48 -2.16 2.11 10.96
CA MET A 48 -3.24 2.96 10.42
C MET A 48 -2.70 3.96 9.38
N LEU A 49 -1.47 4.45 9.53
CA LEU A 49 -0.83 5.33 8.55
C LEU A 49 -0.40 4.57 7.31
N ASP A 50 0.02 3.32 7.41
CA ASP A 50 0.28 2.45 6.27
C ASP A 50 -1.02 2.04 5.59
N GLU A 51 -2.10 1.77 6.35
CA GLU A 51 -3.44 1.56 5.79
C GLU A 51 -3.97 2.83 5.10
N LEU A 52 -3.75 4.01 5.69
CA LEU A 52 -4.10 5.29 5.10
C LEU A 52 -3.20 5.64 3.91
N GLU A 53 -1.90 5.37 3.95
CA GLU A 53 -0.96 5.58 2.85
C GLU A 53 -1.23 4.59 1.71
N ASN A 54 -1.64 3.35 2.01
CA ASN A 54 -2.14 2.40 1.02
C ASN A 54 -3.51 2.84 0.45
N ALA A 55 -4.38 3.43 1.27
CA ALA A 55 -5.67 3.96 0.84
C ALA A 55 -5.54 5.28 0.04
N TYR A 56 -4.54 6.11 0.36
CA TYR A 56 -4.29 7.43 -0.22
C TYR A 56 -3.06 7.51 -1.12
N ALA A 57 -2.38 6.39 -1.42
CA ALA A 57 -1.33 6.33 -2.43
C ALA A 57 -1.93 6.89 -3.72
N VAL A 58 -1.50 8.10 -4.11
CA VAL A 58 -2.15 8.92 -5.14
C VAL A 58 -2.26 8.12 -6.43
N ARG A 59 -3.40 7.46 -6.63
CA ARG A 59 -3.67 6.67 -7.83
C ARG A 59 -3.78 7.64 -8.97
N GLN A 60 -2.98 7.45 -10.00
CA GLN A 60 -3.02 8.29 -11.19
C GLN A 60 -3.76 7.56 -12.29
N THR A 61 -4.51 8.30 -13.10
CA THR A 61 -5.23 7.75 -14.25
C THR A 61 -4.59 8.23 -15.54
N ILE A 62 -4.36 7.31 -16.48
CA ILE A 62 -3.96 7.61 -17.86
C ILE A 62 -4.97 7.04 -18.84
N ARG A 63 -5.19 7.75 -19.95
CA ARG A 63 -5.98 7.29 -21.09
C ARG A 63 -5.06 6.98 -22.25
N ILE A 64 -5.18 5.77 -22.80
CA ILE A 64 -4.40 5.24 -23.91
C ILE A 64 -5.41 4.83 -25.00
N GLY A 65 -5.38 5.53 -26.13
CA GLY A 65 -6.12 5.12 -27.32
C GLY A 65 -5.19 4.33 -28.22
N THR A 66 -5.51 3.06 -28.46
CA THR A 66 -4.64 2.16 -29.22
C THR A 66 -5.45 1.14 -30.02
N GLN A 67 -4.82 0.49 -31.01
CA GLN A 67 -5.39 -0.69 -31.67
C GLN A 67 -5.15 -1.93 -30.81
N THR A 68 -5.98 -2.96 -31.01
CA THR A 68 -5.92 -4.24 -30.29
C THR A 68 -4.52 -4.88 -30.36
N GLU A 69 -3.86 -4.77 -31.51
CA GLU A 69 -2.51 -5.29 -31.77
C GLU A 69 -1.43 -4.74 -30.81
N TYR A 70 -1.63 -3.53 -30.28
CA TYR A 70 -0.66 -2.88 -29.41
C TYR A 70 -0.98 -3.03 -27.91
N LEU A 71 -2.12 -3.62 -27.56
CA LEU A 71 -2.48 -3.88 -26.16
C LEU A 71 -1.50 -4.80 -25.42
N PRO A 72 -0.95 -5.87 -26.05
CA PRO A 72 0.04 -6.72 -25.39
C PRO A 72 1.22 -5.92 -24.85
N PHE A 73 1.77 -4.98 -25.64
CA PHE A 73 2.88 -4.14 -25.18
C PHE A 73 2.49 -3.29 -23.97
N VAL A 74 1.29 -2.71 -23.97
CA VAL A 74 0.80 -1.90 -22.83
C VAL A 74 0.72 -2.76 -21.57
N PHE A 75 0.22 -3.98 -21.68
CA PHE A 75 0.10 -4.90 -20.55
C PHE A 75 1.44 -5.48 -20.11
N GLU A 76 2.36 -5.74 -21.03
CA GLU A 76 3.73 -6.13 -20.69
C GLU A 76 4.42 -5.07 -19.85
N SER A 77 4.30 -3.78 -20.18
CA SER A 77 4.89 -2.72 -19.36
C SER A 77 4.24 -2.58 -17.98
N ILE A 78 2.96 -2.95 -17.83
CA ILE A 78 2.32 -3.03 -16.51
C ILE A 78 2.87 -4.24 -15.75
N ARG A 79 2.96 -5.39 -16.41
CA ARG A 79 3.48 -6.65 -15.85
C ARG A 79 4.93 -6.52 -15.39
N GLU A 80 5.80 -5.89 -16.18
CA GLU A 80 7.21 -5.67 -15.80
C GLU A 80 7.38 -4.86 -14.52
N LEU A 81 6.38 -4.05 -14.17
CA LEU A 81 6.40 -3.18 -12.99
C LEU A 81 5.58 -3.73 -11.82
N ALA A 82 4.70 -4.68 -12.09
CA ALA A 82 3.96 -5.41 -11.08
C ALA A 82 4.83 -6.58 -10.61
N GLU A 83 5.22 -6.56 -9.35
CA GLU A 83 6.00 -7.65 -8.74
C GLU A 83 5.11 -8.89 -8.54
N ASN A 84 3.83 -8.68 -8.22
CA ASN A 84 2.81 -9.71 -8.03
C ASN A 84 1.44 -9.22 -8.51
N GLY A 85 0.54 -10.17 -8.83
CA GLY A 85 -0.90 -9.90 -8.98
C GLY A 85 -1.37 -9.46 -10.37
N PHE A 86 -0.45 -9.43 -11.35
CA PHE A 86 -0.77 -9.24 -12.76
C PHE A 86 0.08 -10.17 -13.64
N ASP A 87 -0.23 -11.47 -13.60
CA ASP A 87 0.56 -12.53 -14.23
C ASP A 87 0.20 -12.73 -15.72
N ASP A 88 1.03 -13.50 -16.44
CA ASP A 88 0.81 -13.82 -17.87
C ASP A 88 -0.59 -14.40 -18.14
N LYS A 89 -1.09 -15.25 -17.25
CA LYS A 89 -2.44 -15.84 -17.38
C LYS A 89 -3.54 -14.77 -17.30
N GLN A 90 -3.38 -13.80 -16.39
CA GLN A 90 -4.33 -12.70 -16.22
C GLN A 90 -4.26 -11.73 -17.39
N MET A 91 -3.05 -11.45 -17.89
CA MET A 91 -2.83 -10.66 -19.10
C MET A 91 -3.48 -11.30 -20.33
N LEU A 92 -3.24 -12.59 -20.58
CA LEU A 92 -3.83 -13.32 -21.71
C LEU A 92 -5.36 -13.34 -21.63
N SER A 93 -5.91 -13.67 -20.45
CA SER A 93 -7.36 -13.63 -20.23
C SER A 93 -7.96 -12.24 -20.47
N LEU A 94 -7.24 -11.18 -20.10
CA LEU A 94 -7.69 -9.81 -20.36
C LEU A 94 -7.66 -9.47 -21.85
N LEU A 95 -6.62 -9.88 -22.58
CA LEU A 95 -6.52 -9.69 -24.02
C LEU A 95 -7.67 -10.38 -24.76
N GLU A 96 -7.94 -11.65 -24.44
CA GLU A 96 -9.07 -12.39 -25.01
C GLU A 96 -10.39 -11.67 -24.74
N ARG A 97 -10.61 -11.20 -23.49
CA ARG A 97 -11.82 -10.46 -23.13
C ARG A 97 -11.99 -9.14 -23.89
N ILE A 98 -10.89 -8.49 -24.26
CA ILE A 98 -10.92 -7.26 -25.06
C ILE A 98 -11.15 -7.60 -26.54
N GLU A 99 -10.62 -8.71 -27.03
CA GLU A 99 -10.79 -9.15 -28.41
C GLU A 99 -12.26 -9.46 -28.74
N TYR A 100 -12.97 -10.18 -27.87
CA TYR A 100 -14.39 -10.52 -28.05
C TYR A 100 -15.37 -9.40 -27.65
N HIS A 101 -14.85 -8.23 -27.28
CA HIS A 101 -15.66 -7.13 -26.78
C HIS A 101 -16.48 -6.45 -27.89
N ARG A 102 -17.77 -6.19 -27.65
CA ARG A 102 -18.64 -5.52 -28.62
C ARG A 102 -18.32 -4.02 -28.74
N PRO A 103 -18.51 -3.40 -29.92
CA PRO A 103 -18.44 -1.95 -30.05
C PRO A 103 -19.45 -1.26 -29.12
N HIS A 104 -19.07 -0.10 -28.58
CA HIS A 104 -19.87 0.75 -27.67
C HIS A 104 -20.20 0.18 -26.29
N GLU A 105 -19.74 -1.02 -25.95
CA GLU A 105 -19.72 -1.46 -24.56
C GLU A 105 -18.53 -0.85 -23.80
N VAL A 106 -18.69 -0.73 -22.48
CA VAL A 106 -17.63 -0.29 -21.58
C VAL A 106 -17.45 -1.39 -20.55
N ARG A 107 -16.24 -1.94 -20.48
CA ARG A 107 -15.89 -3.01 -19.54
C ARG A 107 -14.79 -2.54 -18.60
N GLN A 108 -14.71 -3.20 -17.45
CA GLN A 108 -13.70 -2.91 -16.45
C GLN A 108 -13.20 -4.19 -15.77
N ALA A 109 -11.99 -4.12 -15.24
CA ALA A 109 -11.36 -5.15 -14.43
C ALA A 109 -10.50 -4.48 -13.37
N VAL A 110 -10.42 -5.11 -12.21
CA VAL A 110 -9.57 -4.67 -11.10
C VAL A 110 -8.68 -5.84 -10.72
N PHE A 111 -7.38 -5.57 -10.63
CA PHE A 111 -6.39 -6.55 -10.22
C PHE A 111 -5.66 -6.01 -9.00
N PRO A 112 -5.64 -6.73 -7.86
CA PRO A 112 -4.75 -6.39 -6.76
C PRO A 112 -3.32 -6.69 -7.21
N ILE A 113 -2.44 -5.70 -7.17
CA ILE A 113 -1.05 -5.80 -7.60
C ILE A 113 -0.10 -5.33 -6.50
N GLU A 114 1.17 -5.72 -6.61
CA GLU A 114 2.25 -5.22 -5.77
C GLU A 114 3.25 -4.45 -6.62
N VAL A 115 3.62 -3.24 -6.18
CA VAL A 115 4.55 -2.37 -6.90
C VAL A 115 5.55 -1.79 -5.91
N ALA A 116 6.84 -2.11 -6.07
CA ALA A 116 7.89 -1.67 -5.15
C ALA A 116 7.61 -2.07 -3.69
N GLY A 117 7.17 -3.32 -3.48
CA GLY A 117 6.81 -3.85 -2.16
C GLY A 117 5.53 -3.28 -1.54
N LYS A 118 4.78 -2.42 -2.26
CA LYS A 118 3.51 -1.84 -1.79
C LYS A 118 2.31 -2.44 -2.51
N ARG A 119 1.29 -2.83 -1.76
CA ARG A 119 0.02 -3.31 -2.32
C ARG A 119 -0.77 -2.14 -2.92
N SER A 120 -1.24 -2.30 -4.14
CA SER A 120 -2.02 -1.31 -4.88
C SER A 120 -3.03 -2.01 -5.78
N ASP A 121 -4.10 -1.31 -6.17
CA ASP A 121 -5.00 -1.84 -7.20
C ASP A 121 -4.64 -1.31 -8.58
N LEU A 122 -4.69 -2.19 -9.57
CA LEU A 122 -4.69 -1.87 -10.99
C LEU A 122 -6.14 -1.88 -11.49
N PHE A 123 -6.68 -0.70 -11.73
CA PHE A 123 -8.01 -0.55 -12.31
C PHE A 123 -7.89 -0.29 -13.81
N LEU A 124 -8.45 -1.20 -14.60
CA LEU A 124 -8.49 -1.13 -16.06
C LEU A 124 -9.93 -0.95 -16.50
N LYS A 125 -10.18 0.05 -17.33
CA LYS A 125 -11.47 0.27 -17.98
C LYS A 125 -11.24 0.46 -19.46
N TRP A 126 -11.95 -0.29 -20.30
CA TRP A 126 -11.80 -0.20 -21.74
C TRP A 126 -13.14 -0.07 -22.45
N SER A 127 -13.11 0.61 -23.58
CA SER A 127 -14.22 0.70 -24.52
C SER A 127 -13.71 0.53 -25.94
N ARG A 128 -14.53 -0.05 -26.81
CA ARG A 128 -14.24 -0.23 -28.23
C ARG A 128 -15.10 0.72 -29.04
N ASP A 129 -14.46 1.54 -29.86
CA ASP A 129 -15.14 2.45 -30.78
C ASP A 129 -15.59 1.73 -32.07
N ALA A 130 -16.44 2.38 -32.86
CA ALA A 130 -16.95 1.85 -34.14
C ALA A 130 -15.83 1.57 -35.17
N SER A 131 -14.68 2.25 -35.05
CA SER A 131 -13.50 2.03 -35.89
C SER A 131 -12.50 1.03 -35.31
N ASP A 132 -12.96 0.13 -34.43
CA ASP A 132 -12.14 -0.90 -33.74
C ASP A 132 -10.96 -0.33 -32.92
N ARG A 133 -11.07 0.93 -32.48
CA ARG A 133 -10.09 1.55 -31.59
C ARG A 133 -10.46 1.24 -30.14
N ILE A 134 -9.46 0.83 -29.37
CA ILE A 134 -9.61 0.58 -27.94
C ILE A 134 -9.18 1.83 -27.17
N GLU A 135 -10.12 2.43 -26.44
CA GLU A 135 -9.80 3.41 -25.41
C GLU A 135 -9.61 2.68 -24.09
N LEU A 136 -8.36 2.58 -23.64
CA LEU A 136 -7.98 2.00 -22.36
C LEU A 136 -7.71 3.10 -21.33
N ARG A 137 -8.40 3.05 -20.20
CA ARG A 137 -8.18 3.89 -19.02
C ARG A 137 -7.56 3.03 -17.93
N VAL A 138 -6.33 3.36 -17.57
CA VAL A 138 -5.56 2.68 -16.54
C VAL A 138 -5.46 3.59 -15.33
N THR A 139 -5.85 3.10 -14.15
CA THR A 139 -5.64 3.78 -12.87
C THR A 139 -4.81 2.86 -11.99
N ALA A 140 -3.62 3.32 -11.61
CA ALA A 140 -2.63 2.51 -10.91
C ALA A 140 -1.66 3.37 -10.10
N ALA A 141 -0.70 2.71 -9.44
CA ALA A 141 0.41 3.36 -8.76
C ALA A 141 1.20 4.31 -9.70
N PRO A 142 1.73 5.45 -9.20
CA PRO A 142 2.43 6.44 -10.02
C PRO A 142 3.58 5.88 -10.87
N LYS A 143 4.30 4.86 -10.38
CA LYS A 143 5.42 4.21 -11.10
C LYS A 143 4.95 3.59 -12.42
N ILE A 144 3.84 2.85 -12.38
CA ILE A 144 3.19 2.26 -13.57
C ILE A 144 2.73 3.37 -14.51
N ILE A 145 2.07 4.40 -13.98
CA ILE A 145 1.51 5.48 -14.81
C ILE A 145 2.59 6.30 -15.51
N ARG A 146 3.75 6.51 -14.88
CA ARG A 146 4.92 7.14 -15.51
C ARG A 146 5.44 6.29 -16.66
N ALA A 147 5.64 4.99 -16.45
CA ALA A 147 6.11 4.09 -17.49
C ALA A 147 5.13 4.01 -18.67
N LEU A 148 3.83 3.89 -18.40
CA LEU A 148 2.79 3.91 -19.41
C LEU A 148 2.75 5.24 -20.18
N ARG A 149 3.06 6.37 -19.54
CA ARG A 149 3.15 7.66 -20.20
C ARG A 149 4.33 7.72 -21.17
N ASP A 150 5.47 7.14 -20.79
CA ASP A 150 6.64 7.08 -21.67
C ASP A 150 6.45 6.08 -22.80
N GLN A 151 5.81 4.95 -22.54
CA GLN A 151 5.44 3.98 -23.55
C GLN A 151 4.39 4.54 -24.54
N LYS A 152 3.40 5.30 -24.06
CA LYS A 152 2.42 5.99 -24.90
C LYS A 152 3.07 6.92 -25.93
N LYS A 153 4.25 7.48 -25.66
CA LYS A 153 5.01 8.29 -26.64
C LYS A 153 5.60 7.43 -27.77
N LYS A 154 5.85 6.14 -27.50
CA LYS A 154 6.45 5.18 -28.45
C LYS A 154 5.40 4.45 -29.29
N ILE A 155 4.17 4.31 -28.79
CA ILE A 155 3.08 3.72 -29.55
C ILE A 155 2.75 4.66 -30.73
N PRO A 156 2.81 4.18 -32.00
CA PRO A 156 2.43 5.00 -33.13
C PRO A 156 0.99 5.47 -32.91
N LYS A 157 0.80 6.79 -32.91
CA LYS A 157 -0.54 7.37 -32.95
C LYS A 157 -1.12 6.95 -34.29
N GLY A 158 -1.95 5.90 -34.30
CA GLY A 158 -2.54 5.34 -35.52
C GLY A 158 -3.00 6.48 -36.40
N VAL A 159 -2.33 6.59 -37.56
CA VAL A 159 -2.45 7.68 -38.52
C VAL A 159 -3.93 8.04 -38.65
N LEU A 160 -4.24 9.32 -38.46
CA LEU A 160 -5.51 9.90 -38.85
C LEU A 160 -5.61 9.69 -40.37
N VAL A 161 -6.19 8.57 -40.80
CA VAL A 161 -6.76 8.49 -42.15
C VAL A 161 -7.96 9.42 -42.07
N LYS A 162 -7.75 10.61 -42.62
CA LYS A 162 -8.69 11.70 -42.72
C LYS A 162 -9.71 11.41 -43.80
#